data_AF-A0AAX6MII7-F1
#
_entry.id   AF-A0AAX6MII7-F1
#
_cell.length_a   1.000
_cell.length_b   1.000
_cell.length_c   1.000
_cell.angle_alpha   90.00
_cell.angle_beta   90.00
_cell.angle_gamma   90.00
#
_symmetry.space_group_name_H-M   'P 1'
#
loop_
_entity.id
_entity.type
_entity.pdbx_description
1 polymer ?
#
loop_
_entity_poly.entity_id
_entity_poly.type
_entity_poly.pdbx_seq_one_letter_code
_entity_poly.pdbx_strand_id
1 'polypeptide(L)'
;MAAGRSPTWPPFKPPLPVVQLTPEAPVSGLEDKIILLRNFWPKNLCRDYVNFLKTLPLTTTPGRPKRGEAVRVNDRFQIDDARFAEKLWLETGLKDALLDESLRHLWSVILSNLVSSIHP
;
A
#
# COMPACT_ATOMS: atom_id res chain seq x y z
N MET A 1 -8.71 15.67 15.11
CA MET A 1 -7.39 15.02 15.22
C MET A 1 -6.37 16.01 14.68
N ALA A 2 -5.32 16.33 15.42
CA ALA A 2 -4.30 17.27 14.93
C ALA A 2 -3.62 16.65 13.69
N ALA A 3 -3.68 17.35 12.55
CA ALA A 3 -2.94 16.96 11.36
C ALA A 3 -1.45 17.06 11.69
N GLY A 4 -0.81 15.93 11.98
CA GLY A 4 0.63 15.87 12.16
C GLY A 4 1.32 16.36 10.89
N ARG A 5 2.45 17.06 11.02
CA ARG A 5 3.26 17.46 9.86
C ARG A 5 3.62 16.20 9.06
N SER A 6 3.32 16.19 7.75
CA SER A 6 3.75 15.13 6.84
C SER A 6 5.24 14.83 7.00
N PRO A 7 5.62 13.56 7.22
CA PRO A 7 7.00 13.14 7.19
C PRO A 7 7.63 13.41 5.82
N THR A 8 8.95 13.59 5.80
CA THR A 8 9.71 13.67 4.55
C THR A 8 9.93 12.26 4.01
N TRP A 9 8.93 11.70 3.33
CA TRP A 9 9.00 10.36 2.75
C TRP A 9 10.22 10.21 1.82
N PRO A 10 10.93 9.05 1.83
CA PRO A 10 12.00 8.80 0.89
C PRO A 10 11.51 8.95 -0.57
N PRO A 11 12.28 9.60 -1.45
CA PRO A 11 11.85 9.80 -2.83
C PRO A 11 11.90 8.48 -3.61
N PHE A 12 11.00 8.32 -4.58
CA PHE A 12 11.04 7.22 -5.54
C PHE A 12 12.22 7.43 -6.51
N LYS A 13 13.39 6.89 -6.14
CA LYS A 13 14.62 6.95 -6.94
C LYS A 13 15.21 5.55 -7.13
N PRO A 14 15.36 5.06 -8.37
CA PRO A 14 14.91 5.69 -9.63
C PRO A 14 13.39 5.88 -9.69
N PRO A 15 12.86 6.66 -10.67
CA PRO A 15 11.42 6.68 -10.94
C PRO A 15 10.86 5.27 -11.08
N LEU A 16 9.66 5.06 -10.56
CA LEU A 16 8.95 3.79 -10.60
C LEU A 16 7.94 3.77 -11.75
N PRO A 17 7.48 2.57 -12.16
CA PRO A 17 8.01 1.26 -11.78
C PRO A 17 9.35 0.94 -12.47
N VAL A 18 10.26 0.24 -11.79
CA VAL A 18 11.51 -0.25 -12.41
C VAL A 18 11.25 -1.45 -13.34
N VAL A 19 10.24 -2.25 -13.00
CA VAL A 19 9.75 -3.38 -13.80
C VAL A 19 8.23 -3.31 -13.84
N GLN A 20 7.62 -3.67 -14.97
CA GLN A 20 6.16 -3.69 -15.08
C GLN A 20 5.57 -4.54 -13.94
N LEU A 21 4.59 -3.98 -13.23
CA LEU A 21 3.86 -4.71 -12.21
C LEU A 21 2.84 -5.60 -12.91
N THR A 22 3.04 -6.92 -12.77
CA THR A 22 2.10 -7.93 -13.29
C THR A 22 1.33 -8.53 -12.11
N PRO A 23 0.00 -8.40 -12.10
CA PRO A 23 -0.85 -9.09 -11.14
C PRO A 23 -0.78 -10.61 -11.28
N GLU A 24 -0.58 -11.31 -10.17
CA GLU A 24 -0.51 -12.78 -10.13
C GLU A 24 -1.35 -13.33 -8.98
N ALA A 25 -1.95 -14.51 -9.18
CA ALA A 25 -2.50 -15.28 -8.08
C ALA A 25 -1.37 -16.01 -7.34
N PRO A 26 -1.31 -15.96 -5.99
CA PRO A 26 -0.21 -16.59 -5.25
C PRO A 26 -0.25 -18.12 -5.30
N VAL A 27 -1.44 -18.70 -5.42
CA VAL A 27 -1.70 -20.14 -5.53
C VAL A 27 -2.96 -20.37 -6.37
N SER A 28 -3.04 -21.55 -6.98
CA SER A 28 -4.22 -21.99 -7.74
C SER A 28 -5.47 -22.03 -6.84
N GLY A 29 -6.57 -21.48 -7.32
CA GLY A 29 -7.86 -21.41 -6.62
C GLY A 29 -8.09 -20.13 -5.80
N LEU A 30 -7.14 -19.18 -5.80
CA LEU A 30 -7.26 -17.87 -5.14
C LEU A 30 -7.21 -16.68 -6.11
N GLU A 31 -7.37 -16.93 -7.41
CA GLU A 31 -7.27 -15.94 -8.48
C GLU A 31 -8.19 -14.73 -8.25
N ASP A 32 -9.39 -14.99 -7.72
CA ASP A 32 -10.37 -13.93 -7.45
C ASP A 32 -10.37 -13.42 -6.00
N LYS A 33 -9.36 -13.77 -5.21
CA LYS A 33 -9.30 -13.48 -3.76
C LYS A 33 -8.04 -12.75 -3.34
N ILE A 34 -6.90 -13.09 -3.93
CA ILE A 34 -5.60 -12.54 -3.56
C ILE A 34 -4.80 -12.25 -4.83
N ILE A 35 -4.36 -11.01 -4.96
CA ILE A 35 -3.42 -10.58 -6.00
C ILE A 35 -2.07 -10.28 -5.38
N LEU A 36 -1.02 -10.75 -6.03
CA LEU A 36 0.35 -10.43 -5.72
C LEU A 36 0.94 -9.51 -6.78
N LEU A 37 1.52 -8.39 -6.35
CA LEU A 37 2.32 -7.50 -7.18
C LEU A 37 3.79 -7.65 -6.77
N ARG A 38 4.53 -8.44 -7.53
CA ARG A 38 5.95 -8.68 -7.26
C ARG A 38 6.78 -7.46 -7.62
N ASN A 39 7.92 -7.31 -6.94
CA ASN A 39 8.89 -6.25 -7.20
C ASN A 39 8.28 -4.84 -7.17
N PHE A 40 7.24 -4.63 -6.33
CA PHE A 40 6.54 -3.36 -6.20
C PHE A 40 7.52 -2.19 -6.04
N TRP A 41 8.53 -2.36 -5.18
CA TRP A 41 9.67 -1.46 -5.05
C TRP A 41 11.01 -2.18 -5.22
N PRO A 42 12.03 -1.51 -5.77
CA PRO A 42 13.38 -2.05 -5.84
C PRO A 42 14.00 -2.13 -4.44
N LYS A 43 14.95 -3.07 -4.26
CA LYS A 43 15.56 -3.39 -2.95
C LYS A 43 16.17 -2.18 -2.25
N ASN A 44 16.77 -1.25 -3.00
CA ASN A 44 17.34 -0.02 -2.45
C ASN A 44 16.26 0.87 -1.83
N LEU A 45 15.14 1.09 -2.52
CA LEU A 45 14.02 1.89 -2.03
C LEU A 45 13.38 1.25 -0.80
N CYS A 46 13.19 -0.07 -0.80
CA CYS A 46 12.72 -0.80 0.38
C CYS A 46 13.62 -0.55 1.60
N ARG A 47 14.94 -0.61 1.42
CA ARG A 47 15.90 -0.34 2.50
C ARG A 47 15.81 1.11 2.99
N ASP A 48 15.68 2.08 2.09
CA ASP A 48 15.57 3.49 2.46
C ASP A 48 14.29 3.75 3.26
N TYR A 49 13.17 3.15 2.85
CA TYR A 49 11.92 3.18 3.62
C TYR A 49 12.02 2.47 4.96
N VAL A 50 12.63 1.29 5.06
CA VAL A 50 12.84 0.60 6.35
C VAL A 50 13.67 1.45 7.31
N ASN A 51 14.73 2.10 6.82
CA ASN A 51 15.55 3.00 7.63
C ASN A 51 14.76 4.23 8.08
N PHE A 52 14.00 4.82 7.18
CA PHE A 52 13.15 5.98 7.46
C PHE A 52 12.03 5.67 8.46
N LEU A 53 11.27 4.58 8.26
CA LEU A 53 10.13 4.21 9.12
C LEU A 53 10.55 4.00 10.57
N LYS A 54 11.78 3.52 10.83
CA LYS A 54 12.35 3.39 12.18
C LYS A 54 12.56 4.73 12.90
N THR A 55 12.58 5.85 12.16
CA THR A 55 12.75 7.19 12.72
C THR A 55 11.42 7.86 13.10
N LEU A 56 10.29 7.26 12.69
CA LEU A 56 8.95 7.79 12.99
C LEU A 56 8.56 7.54 14.45
N PRO A 57 7.66 8.34 15.03
CA PRO A 57 7.16 8.15 16.39
C PRO A 57 6.19 6.96 16.44
N LEU A 58 6.74 5.75 16.41
CA LEU A 58 5.96 4.52 16.44
C LEU A 58 5.29 4.34 17.80
N THR A 59 4.03 3.94 17.78
CA THR A 59 3.26 3.58 18.97
C THR A 59 3.09 2.07 19.01
N THR A 60 3.71 1.39 19.98
CA THR A 60 3.44 -0.02 20.24
C THR A 60 1.98 -0.16 20.67
N THR A 61 1.23 -1.04 20.00
CA THR A 61 -0.17 -1.27 20.37
C THR A 61 -0.24 -1.69 21.84
N PRO A 62 -0.87 -0.92 22.74
CA PRO A 62 -0.87 -1.25 24.16
C PRO A 62 -1.79 -2.44 24.41
N GLY A 63 -1.29 -3.43 25.12
CA GLY A 63 -2.13 -4.51 25.63
C GLY A 63 -1.32 -5.65 26.19
N ARG A 64 -1.34 -5.80 27.52
CA ARG A 64 -1.12 -7.12 28.12
C ARG A 64 -2.28 -7.99 27.64
N PRO A 65 -2.05 -9.00 26.77
CA PRO A 65 -3.14 -9.77 26.19
C PRO A 65 -3.96 -10.41 27.31
N LYS A 66 -5.29 -10.43 27.17
CA LYS A 66 -6.12 -11.23 28.08
C LYS A 66 -5.90 -12.72 27.80
N ARG A 67 -6.25 -13.58 28.75
CA ARG A 67 -6.20 -15.03 28.56
C ARG A 67 -7.05 -15.41 27.33
N GLY A 68 -6.42 -16.03 26.33
CA GLY A 68 -7.06 -16.40 25.07
C GLY A 68 -6.99 -15.34 23.95
N GLU A 69 -6.41 -14.17 24.21
CA GLU A 69 -6.20 -13.14 23.18
C GLU A 69 -4.79 -13.23 22.59
N ALA A 70 -4.68 -12.89 21.30
CA ALA A 70 -3.38 -12.78 20.62
C ALA A 70 -2.57 -11.61 21.19
N VAL A 71 -1.29 -11.87 21.48
CA VAL A 71 -0.30 -10.84 21.83
C VAL A 71 -0.17 -9.88 20.64
N ARG A 72 -0.43 -8.57 20.84
CA ARG A 72 -0.21 -7.55 19.81
C ARG A 72 1.06 -6.78 20.14
N VAL A 73 2.12 -7.04 19.38
CA VAL A 73 3.45 -6.40 19.52
C VAL A 73 3.77 -5.47 18.36
N ASN A 74 2.79 -5.14 17.51
CA ASN A 74 3.04 -4.30 16.34
C ASN A 74 3.14 -2.83 16.74
N ASP A 75 4.28 -2.25 16.40
CA ASP A 75 4.51 -0.81 16.34
C ASP A 75 3.72 -0.21 15.18
N ARG A 76 2.97 0.86 15.47
CA ARG A 76 2.07 1.52 14.52
C ARG A 76 2.43 2.98 14.35
N PHE A 77 2.40 3.43 13.10
CA PHE A 77 2.40 4.84 12.75
C PHE A 77 1.24 5.06 11.78
N GLN A 78 0.49 6.14 11.98
CA GLN A 78 -0.62 6.52 11.11
C GLN A 78 -0.59 8.03 10.89
N ILE A 79 -0.75 8.43 9.64
CA ILE A 79 -0.91 9.81 9.23
C ILE A 79 -1.83 9.87 8.02
N ASP A 80 -2.54 10.99 7.88
CA ASP A 80 -3.24 11.34 6.65
C ASP A 80 -2.33 12.22 5.79
N ASP A 81 -1.90 11.68 4.64
CA ASP A 81 -1.02 12.36 3.69
C ASP A 81 -1.50 12.10 2.26
N ALA A 82 -2.47 12.91 1.82
CA ALA A 82 -3.09 12.79 0.50
C ALA A 82 -2.07 12.90 -0.64
N ARG A 83 -1.02 13.71 -0.48
CA ARG A 83 0.03 13.87 -1.50
C ARG A 83 0.83 12.58 -1.63
N PHE A 84 1.24 11.98 -0.51
CA PHE A 84 1.95 10.70 -0.57
C PHE A 84 1.07 9.57 -1.09
N ALA A 85 -0.22 9.53 -0.74
CA ALA A 85 -1.17 8.57 -1.26
C ALA A 85 -1.34 8.70 -2.79
N GLU A 86 -1.45 9.92 -3.31
CA GLU A 86 -1.51 10.19 -4.75
C GLU A 86 -0.24 9.69 -5.45
N LYS A 87 0.95 9.95 -4.88
CA LYS A 87 2.20 9.42 -5.42
C LYS A 87 2.24 7.90 -5.45
N LEU A 88 1.80 7.23 -4.39
CA LEU A 88 1.71 5.76 -4.38
C LEU A 88 0.80 5.25 -5.49
N TRP A 89 -0.33 5.90 -5.72
CA TRP A 89 -1.28 5.50 -6.76
C TRP A 89 -0.75 5.74 -8.17
N LEU A 90 -0.24 6.94 -8.44
CA LEU A 90 0.11 7.40 -9.79
C LEU A 90 1.54 7.04 -10.22
N GLU A 91 2.51 7.04 -9.31
CA GLU A 91 3.93 6.95 -9.67
C GLU A 91 4.52 5.54 -9.50
N THR A 92 3.82 4.59 -8.88
CA THR A 92 4.38 3.23 -8.62
C THR A 92 4.02 2.20 -9.70
N GLY A 93 3.16 2.56 -10.65
CA GLY A 93 2.52 1.60 -11.56
C GLY A 93 1.32 0.85 -10.96
N LEU A 94 0.97 1.12 -9.69
CA LEU A 94 -0.17 0.47 -9.01
C LEU A 94 -1.50 0.71 -9.74
N LYS A 95 -1.75 1.96 -10.16
CA LYS A 95 -2.95 2.30 -10.93
C LYS A 95 -3.08 1.45 -12.18
N ASP A 96 -2.02 1.40 -12.99
CA ASP A 96 -2.05 0.68 -14.26
C ASP A 96 -2.23 -0.82 -14.04
N ALA A 97 -1.57 -1.39 -13.03
CA ALA A 97 -1.70 -2.80 -12.69
C ALA A 97 -3.13 -3.18 -12.24
N LEU A 98 -3.81 -2.33 -11.48
CA LEU A 98 -5.16 -2.64 -10.96
C LEU A 98 -6.29 -2.28 -11.93
N LEU A 99 -6.04 -1.38 -12.89
CA LEU A 99 -7.01 -1.01 -13.93
C LEU A 99 -6.91 -1.86 -15.20
N ASP A 100 -6.01 -2.84 -15.22
CA ASP A 100 -5.90 -3.84 -16.28
C ASP A 100 -7.26 -4.52 -16.51
N GLU A 101 -7.68 -4.60 -17.78
CA GLU A 101 -8.96 -5.18 -18.19
C GLU A 101 -9.12 -6.64 -17.70
N SER A 102 -8.04 -7.40 -17.64
CA SER A 102 -8.05 -8.79 -17.17
C SER A 102 -8.43 -8.96 -15.71
N LEU A 103 -8.38 -7.88 -14.91
CA LEU A 103 -8.72 -7.90 -13.49
C LEU A 103 -10.05 -7.23 -13.17
N ARG A 104 -10.73 -6.63 -14.15
CA ARG A 104 -11.92 -5.82 -13.86
C ARG A 104 -13.04 -6.61 -13.25
N HIS A 105 -13.16 -7.89 -13.55
CA HIS A 105 -14.15 -8.77 -12.94
C HIS A 105 -13.99 -8.84 -11.42
N LEU A 106 -12.76 -8.75 -10.91
CA LEU A 106 -12.44 -8.79 -9.47
C LEU A 106 -13.01 -7.61 -8.69
N TRP A 107 -13.09 -6.46 -9.34
CA TRP A 107 -13.45 -5.20 -8.70
C TRP A 107 -14.74 -4.61 -9.28
N SER A 108 -15.43 -5.32 -10.16
CA SER A 108 -16.59 -4.81 -10.93
C SER A 108 -17.73 -4.24 -10.06
N VAL A 109 -17.89 -4.72 -8.82
CA VAL A 109 -18.84 -4.16 -7.84
C VAL A 109 -18.29 -2.92 -7.10
N ILE A 110 -16.98 -2.77 -7.01
CA ILE A 110 -16.29 -1.70 -6.28
C ILE A 110 -15.94 -0.51 -7.21
N LEU A 111 -15.48 -0.78 -8.43
CA LEU A 111 -15.07 0.24 -9.41
C LEU A 111 -16.25 0.96 -10.08
N SER A 112 -17.42 0.32 -10.17
CA SER A 112 -18.65 1.00 -10.60
C SER A 112 -19.01 2.18 -9.68
N ASN A 113 -18.64 2.11 -8.40
CA ASN A 113 -18.79 3.22 -7.45
C ASN A 113 -17.61 4.20 -7.44
N LEU A 114 -16.39 3.75 -7.78
CA LEU A 114 -15.19 4.60 -7.78
C LEU A 114 -15.11 5.50 -9.02
N VAL A 115 -15.43 4.97 -10.21
CA VAL A 115 -15.41 5.73 -11.47
C VAL A 115 -16.51 6.81 -11.47
N SER A 116 -17.63 6.54 -10.82
CA SER A 116 -18.75 7.50 -10.66
C SER A 116 -18.43 8.69 -9.74
N SER A 117 -17.34 8.64 -8.94
CA SER A 117 -16.92 9.75 -8.07
C SER A 117 -15.80 10.63 -8.64
N ILE A 118 -15.26 10.29 -9.83
CA ILE A 118 -14.11 10.99 -10.43
C ILE A 118 -14.52 11.86 -11.64
N HIS A 119 -15.79 11.83 -12.05
CA HIS A 119 -16.37 12.87 -12.90
C HIS A 119 -17.43 13.68 -12.13
N PRO A 120 -17.40 15.03 -12.19
CA PRO A 120 -18.46 15.87 -11.66
C PRO A 120 -19.78 15.69 -12.44
#